data_AF-A0A380DPU2-F1
#
_entry.id   AF-A0A380DPU2-F1
#
_cell.length_a   1.000
_cell.length_b   1.000
_cell.length_c   1.000
_cell.angle_alpha   90.00
_cell.angle_beta   90.00
_cell.angle_gamma   90.00
#
_symmetry.space_group_name_H-M   'P 1'
#
loop_
_entity.id
_entity.type
_entity.pdbx_description
1 polymer ?
#
loop_
_entity_poly.entity_id
_entity_poly.type
_entity_poly.pdbx_seq_one_letter_code
_entity_poly.pdbx_strand_id
1 'polypeptide(L)'
;MARLVSTHIRHNELSKLTEQQLVIQLLMHMIHYVPRTYHSNQSILNDDKVNQVCDYIELHFHEDLSLSDLSEYVGWSESHLSKKFAESLGVGFQHFLNTTRIEHAETRFDIHR
;
A
#
# COMPACT_ATOMS: atom_id res chain seq x y z
N MET A 1 37.86 21.81 33.32
CA MET A 1 37.51 20.39 33.10
C MET A 1 36.03 20.16 32.81
N ALA A 2 35.07 20.71 33.57
CA ALA A 2 33.63 20.50 33.34
C ALA A 2 33.09 20.98 31.96
N ARG A 3 33.61 22.10 31.43
CA ARG A 3 33.16 22.64 30.13
C ARG A 3 33.58 21.78 28.92
N LEU A 4 34.76 21.16 28.97
CA LEU A 4 35.25 20.28 27.90
C LEU A 4 34.48 18.97 27.83
N VAL A 5 34.16 18.37 28.98
CA VAL A 5 33.33 17.15 29.09
C VAL A 5 31.91 17.45 28.60
N SER A 6 31.32 18.57 29.01
CA SER A 6 30.00 18.99 28.53
C SER A 6 29.98 19.27 27.02
N THR A 7 31.02 19.89 26.45
CA THR A 7 31.09 20.10 24.99
C THR A 7 31.32 18.81 24.21
N HIS A 8 32.11 17.86 24.73
CA HIS A 8 32.36 16.57 24.08
C HIS A 8 31.13 15.66 24.15
N ILE A 9 30.45 15.60 25.30
CA ILE A 9 29.19 14.87 25.46
C ILE A 9 28.12 15.48 24.58
N ARG A 10 27.99 16.82 24.55
CA ARG A 10 26.97 17.49 23.72
C ARG A 10 27.22 17.28 22.22
N HIS A 11 28.47 17.27 21.76
CA HIS A 11 28.81 17.03 20.37
C HIS A 11 28.55 15.57 19.96
N ASN A 12 28.83 14.60 20.84
CA ASN A 12 28.55 13.18 20.63
C ASN A 12 27.05 12.85 20.65
N GLU A 13 26.27 13.52 21.50
CA GLU A 13 24.82 13.38 21.50
C GLU A 13 24.19 14.07 20.28
N LEU A 14 24.70 15.24 19.87
CA LEU A 14 24.28 15.89 18.62
C LEU A 14 24.61 15.06 17.37
N SER A 15 25.80 14.45 17.30
CA SER A 15 26.19 13.59 16.18
C SER A 15 25.33 12.32 16.12
N LYS A 16 25.06 11.67 17.26
CA LYS A 16 24.11 10.56 17.35
C LYS A 16 22.69 10.95 16.93
N LEU A 17 22.22 12.13 17.35
CA LEU A 17 20.90 12.63 16.95
C LEU A 17 20.84 12.88 15.44
N THR A 18 21.91 13.39 14.82
CA THR A 18 21.97 13.55 13.35
C THR A 18 22.06 12.23 12.59
N GLU A 19 22.76 11.23 13.14
CA GLU A 19 22.83 9.88 12.58
C GLU A 19 21.44 9.20 12.64
N GLN A 20 20.74 9.33 13.77
CA GLN A 20 19.37 8.84 13.93
C GLN A 20 18.37 9.57 13.02
N GLN A 21 18.55 10.88 12.82
CA GLN A 21 17.73 11.70 11.93
C GLN A 21 17.79 11.20 10.48
N LEU A 22 18.97 10.79 10.02
CA LEU A 22 19.14 10.26 8.65
C LEU A 22 18.37 8.95 8.45
N VAL A 23 18.40 8.06 9.45
CA VAL A 23 17.64 6.80 9.42
C VAL A 23 16.13 7.08 9.38
N ILE A 24 15.64 8.00 10.20
CA ILE A 24 14.22 8.39 10.21
C ILE A 24 13.82 8.99 8.86
N GLN A 25 14.64 9.88 8.29
CA GLN A 25 14.36 10.47 6.98
C GLN A 25 14.33 9.43 5.87
N LEU A 26 15.26 8.47 5.86
CA LEU A 26 15.25 7.36 4.91
C LEU A 26 14.00 6.49 5.07
N LEU A 27 13.61 6.16 6.31
CA LEU A 27 12.37 5.42 6.58
C LEU A 27 11.13 6.18 6.09
N MET A 28 11.04 7.49 6.35
CA MET A 28 9.95 8.33 5.85
C MET A 28 9.92 8.41 4.32
N HIS A 29 11.09 8.43 3.68
CA HIS A 29 11.17 8.45 2.21
C HIS A 29 10.74 7.10 1.61
N MET A 30 11.11 5.98 2.23
CA MET A 30 10.67 4.65 1.81
C MET A 30 9.15 4.50 1.98
N ILE A 31 8.57 5.02 3.07
CA ILE A 31 7.11 5.00 3.27
C ILE A 31 6.37 5.85 2.22
N HIS A 32 6.94 6.98 1.80
CA HIS A 32 6.29 7.90 0.85
C HIS A 32 6.59 7.60 -0.64
N TYR A 33 7.67 6.90 -0.96
CA TYR A 33 8.11 6.65 -2.34
C TYR A 33 7.93 5.19 -2.77
N VAL A 34 7.41 4.32 -1.91
CA VAL A 34 6.84 3.04 -2.33
C VAL A 34 5.56 3.34 -3.10
N PRO A 35 5.46 3.01 -4.41
CA PRO A 35 4.17 2.98 -5.09
C PRO A 35 3.28 2.09 -4.25
N ARG A 36 2.07 2.56 -3.91
CA ARG A 36 1.15 1.89 -2.97
C ARG A 36 0.68 0.55 -3.54
N THR A 37 1.57 -0.44 -3.55
CA THR A 37 1.44 -1.78 -4.14
C THR A 37 1.69 -2.86 -3.08
N TYR A 38 1.85 -2.47 -1.82
CA TYR A 38 1.80 -3.38 -0.67
C TYR A 38 0.42 -3.29 -0.01
N HIS A 39 -0.51 -4.08 -0.52
CA HIS A 39 -1.70 -4.50 0.23
C HIS A 39 -1.52 -5.90 0.84
N SER A 40 -0.29 -6.32 1.12
CA SER A 40 -0.04 -7.60 1.78
C SER A 40 0.87 -7.45 2.99
N ASN A 41 0.39 -8.04 4.09
CA ASN A 41 1.07 -8.30 5.36
C ASN A 41 0.96 -7.26 6.48
N GLN A 42 -0.27 -7.02 6.94
CA GLN A 42 -0.49 -6.87 8.39
C GLN A 42 -1.91 -7.23 8.81
N SER A 43 -2.25 -8.50 8.61
CA SER A 43 -3.36 -9.13 9.31
C SER A 43 -3.34 -10.63 9.00
N ILE A 44 -2.80 -11.41 9.92
CA ILE A 44 -3.00 -12.86 9.94
C ILE A 44 -4.39 -13.19 10.56
N LEU A 45 -5.23 -12.18 10.87
CA LEU A 45 -6.49 -12.34 11.64
C LEU A 45 -7.63 -11.34 11.36
N ASN A 46 -7.58 -10.50 10.33
CA ASN A 46 -8.65 -9.59 9.95
C ASN A 46 -9.27 -10.05 8.63
N ASP A 47 -10.53 -10.46 8.76
CA ASP A 47 -11.52 -10.76 7.74
C ASP A 47 -11.87 -9.52 6.88
N ASP A 48 -10.85 -8.86 6.31
CA ASP A 48 -11.07 -7.72 5.42
C ASP A 48 -11.36 -8.24 4.00
N LYS A 49 -12.63 -8.51 3.77
CA LYS A 49 -13.17 -8.98 2.49
C LYS A 49 -12.90 -8.00 1.35
N VAL A 50 -12.68 -6.70 1.61
CA VAL A 50 -12.31 -5.76 0.55
C VAL A 50 -10.92 -6.10 0.00
N ASN A 51 -9.97 -6.44 0.87
CA ASN A 51 -8.61 -6.82 0.45
C ASN A 51 -8.63 -8.13 -0.33
N GLN A 52 -9.42 -9.10 0.11
CA GLN A 52 -9.62 -10.36 -0.64
C GLN A 52 -10.17 -10.10 -2.05
N VAL A 53 -11.08 -9.14 -2.19
CA VAL A 53 -11.59 -8.73 -3.51
C VAL A 53 -10.50 -8.06 -4.35
N CYS A 54 -9.68 -7.19 -3.76
CA CYS A 54 -8.55 -6.57 -4.47
C CYS A 54 -7.57 -7.64 -4.99
N ASP A 55 -7.18 -8.59 -4.14
CA ASP A 55 -6.27 -9.68 -4.51
C ASP A 55 -6.86 -10.54 -5.64
N TYR A 56 -8.17 -10.80 -5.58
CA TYR A 56 -8.87 -11.52 -6.63
C TYR A 56 -8.86 -10.75 -7.97
N ILE A 57 -9.10 -9.44 -7.92
CA ILE A 57 -9.05 -8.59 -9.12
C ILE A 57 -7.65 -8.58 -9.72
N GLU A 58 -6.60 -8.45 -8.91
CA GLU A 58 -5.20 -8.48 -9.38
C GLU A 58 -4.83 -9.79 -10.08
N LEU A 59 -5.40 -10.92 -9.66
CA LEU A 59 -5.13 -12.22 -10.29
C LEU A 59 -5.98 -12.45 -11.56
N HIS A 60 -7.20 -11.91 -11.59
CA HIS A 60 -8.21 -12.20 -12.61
C HIS A 60 -8.59 -10.98 -13.47
N PHE A 61 -7.80 -9.89 -13.46
CA PHE A 61 -8.13 -8.64 -14.17
C PHE A 61 -8.35 -8.81 -15.68
N HIS A 62 -7.81 -9.87 -16.27
CA HIS A 62 -7.92 -10.19 -17.69
C HIS A 62 -9.27 -10.83 -18.07
N GLU A 63 -10.06 -11.24 -17.09
CA GLU A 63 -11.39 -11.83 -17.26
C GLU A 63 -12.48 -10.75 -17.19
N ASP A 64 -13.68 -11.07 -17.66
CA ASP A 64 -14.86 -10.22 -17.49
C ASP A 64 -15.42 -10.38 -16.06
N LEU A 65 -14.84 -9.61 -15.14
CA LEU A 65 -15.28 -9.59 -13.75
C LEU A 65 -16.48 -8.66 -13.54
N SER A 66 -17.51 -9.18 -12.89
CA SER A 66 -18.65 -8.39 -12.41
C SER A 66 -18.61 -8.22 -10.89
N LEU A 67 -19.37 -7.24 -10.39
CA LEU A 67 -19.54 -7.06 -8.96
C LEU A 67 -20.27 -8.25 -8.32
N SER A 68 -21.10 -8.95 -9.10
CA SER A 68 -21.83 -10.13 -8.66
C SER A 68 -20.86 -11.27 -8.32
N ASP A 69 -19.90 -11.55 -9.19
CA ASP A 69 -18.89 -12.59 -9.01
C ASP A 69 -18.08 -12.36 -7.73
N LEU A 70 -17.66 -11.12 -7.51
CA LEU A 70 -16.90 -10.73 -6.32
C LEU A 70 -17.75 -10.79 -5.05
N SER A 71 -19.04 -10.48 -5.16
CA SER A 71 -19.97 -10.55 -4.04
C SER A 71 -20.22 -12.00 -3.60
N GLU A 72 -20.32 -12.92 -4.56
CA GLU A 72 -20.42 -14.36 -4.31
C GLU A 72 -19.12 -14.90 -3.69
N TYR A 73 -17.96 -14.50 -4.23
CA TYR A 73 -16.65 -14.91 -3.73
C TYR A 73 -16.45 -14.58 -2.24
N VAL A 74 -16.84 -13.40 -1.78
CA VAL A 74 -16.69 -13.00 -0.36
C VAL A 74 -17.94 -13.19 0.49
N GLY A 75 -19.03 -13.69 -0.08
CA GLY A 75 -20.30 -13.91 0.62
C GLY A 75 -20.94 -12.61 1.15
N TRP A 76 -20.84 -11.51 0.41
CA TRP A 76 -21.55 -10.26 0.68
C TRP A 76 -22.59 -9.98 -0.40
N SER A 77 -23.57 -9.12 -0.10
CA SER A 77 -24.42 -8.60 -1.17
C SER A 77 -23.64 -7.58 -2.01
N GLU A 78 -23.97 -7.48 -3.30
CA GLU A 78 -23.35 -6.50 -4.22
C GLU A 78 -23.41 -5.07 -3.67
N SER A 79 -24.54 -4.68 -3.08
CA SER A 79 -24.70 -3.34 -2.49
C SER A 79 -23.78 -3.10 -1.29
N HIS A 80 -23.63 -4.11 -0.41
CA HIS A 80 -22.73 -4.01 0.72
C HIS A 80 -21.27 -3.95 0.26
N LEU A 81 -20.90 -4.80 -0.70
CA LEU A 81 -19.57 -4.81 -1.28
C LEU A 81 -19.25 -3.49 -1.99
N SER A 82 -20.12 -2.99 -2.87
CA SER A 82 -19.92 -1.72 -3.59
C SER A 82 -19.67 -0.56 -2.63
N LYS A 83 -20.52 -0.44 -1.60
CA LYS A 83 -20.39 0.59 -0.58
C LYS A 83 -19.08 0.47 0.19
N LYS A 84 -18.77 -0.74 0.69
CA LYS A 84 -17.55 -0.97 1.49
C LYS A 84 -16.27 -0.80 0.67
N PHE A 85 -16.28 -1.26 -0.56
CA PHE A 85 -15.18 -1.11 -1.50
C PHE A 85 -14.88 0.38 -1.75
N ALA A 86 -15.91 1.17 -2.05
CA ALA A 86 -15.77 2.61 -2.24
C ALA A 86 -15.37 3.36 -0.96
N GLU A 87 -15.89 2.97 0.21
CA GLU A 87 -15.48 3.53 1.51
C GLU A 87 -14.00 3.25 1.83
N SER A 88 -13.52 2.03 1.56
CA SER A 88 -12.16 1.61 1.88
C SER A 88 -11.11 2.15 0.90
N LEU A 89 -11.44 2.20 -0.40
CA LEU A 89 -10.48 2.54 -1.46
C LEU A 89 -10.69 3.93 -2.06
N GLY A 90 -11.79 4.61 -1.72
CA GLY A 90 -12.15 5.92 -2.29
C GLY A 90 -12.62 5.87 -3.74
N VAL A 91 -12.63 4.69 -4.36
CA VAL A 91 -13.00 4.47 -5.77
C VAL A 91 -13.91 3.25 -5.90
N GLY A 92 -14.76 3.24 -6.93
CA GLY A 92 -15.63 2.11 -7.22
C GLY A 92 -14.89 0.95 -7.88
N PHE A 93 -15.47 -0.25 -7.79
CA PHE A 93 -14.95 -1.49 -8.40
C PHE A 93 -14.54 -1.34 -9.87
N GLN A 94 -15.42 -0.81 -10.73
CA GLN A 94 -15.14 -0.66 -12.16
C GLN A 94 -13.93 0.25 -12.44
N HIS A 95 -13.75 1.30 -11.64
CA HIS A 95 -12.60 2.18 -11.77
C HIS A 95 -11.33 1.45 -11.37
N PHE A 96 -11.35 0.73 -10.24
CA PHE A 96 -10.23 -0.06 -9.77
C PHE A 96 -9.80 -1.12 -10.79
N LEU A 97 -10.74 -1.92 -11.31
CA LEU A 97 -10.46 -2.94 -12.33
C LEU A 97 -9.81 -2.36 -13.60
N ASN A 98 -10.31 -1.20 -14.07
CA ASN A 98 -9.76 -0.55 -15.25
C ASN A 98 -8.35 -0.01 -15.00
N THR A 99 -8.09 0.55 -13.82
CA THR A 99 -6.75 1.00 -13.44
C THR A 99 -5.77 -0.17 -13.39
N THR A 100 -6.12 -1.29 -12.74
CA THR A 100 -5.29 -2.51 -12.72
C THR A 100 -4.96 -3.01 -14.13
N ARG A 101 -5.96 -3.01 -15.05
CA ARG A 101 -5.77 -3.38 -16.46
C ARG A 101 -4.78 -2.45 -17.18
N ILE A 102 -4.83 -1.14 -16.91
CA ILE A 102 -3.93 -0.15 -17.51
C ILE A 102 -2.51 -0.34 -16.99
N GLU A 103 -2.32 -0.46 -15.67
CA GLU A 103 -1.00 -0.63 -15.05
C GLU A 103 -0.27 -1.89 -15.57
N HIS A 104 -1.02 -2.98 -15.75
CA HIS A 104 -0.49 -4.22 -16.33
C HIS A 104 -0.17 -4.08 -17.82
N ALA A 105 -0.95 -3.29 -18.57
CA ALA A 105 -0.66 -3.00 -19.96
C ALA A 105 0.62 -2.16 -20.10
N GLU A 106 0.77 -1.09 -19.30
CA GLU A 106 1.97 -0.22 -19.30
C GLU A 106 3.23 -1.01 -18.95
N THR A 107 3.17 -1.85 -17.91
CA THR A 107 4.30 -2.70 -17.49
C THR A 107 4.79 -3.59 -18.64
N ARG A 108 3.88 -4.09 -19.48
CA ARG A 108 4.21 -4.98 -20.61
C ARG A 108 4.82 -4.24 -21.80
N PHE A 109 4.60 -2.93 -21.93
CA PHE A 109 5.24 -2.09 -22.96
C PHE A 109 6.69 -1.73 -22.60
N ASP A 110 7.03 -1.56 -21.33
CA ASP A 110 8.38 -1.17 -20.91
C ASP A 110 9.43 -2.28 -21.02
N ILE A 111 9.03 -3.56 -20.99
CA ILE A 111 9.96 -4.71 -21.11
C ILE A 111 10.43 -4.97 -22.54
N HIS A 112 9.89 -4.26 -23.54
CA HIS A 112 10.18 -4.47 -24.97
C HIS A 112 10.85 -3.25 -25.65
N ARG A 113 11.49 -2.35 -24.90
CA ARG A 113 12.33 -1.27 -25.42
C ARG A 113 13.78 -1.43 -24.97
#